data_AF-A0A847QRR9-F1
#
_entry.id   AF-A0A847QRR9-F1
#
_cell.length_a   1.000
_cell.length_b   1.000
_cell.length_c   1.000
_cell.angle_alpha   90.00
_cell.angle_beta   90.00
_cell.angle_gamma   90.00
#
_symmetry.space_group_name_H-M   'P 1'
#
loop_
_entity.id
_entity.type
_entity.pdbx_description
1 polymer ?
#
loop_
_entity_poly.entity_id
_entity_poly.type
_entity_poly.pdbx_seq_one_letter_code
_entity_poly.pdbx_strand_id
1 'polypeptide(L)'
;SGTNTRKRVFYYKFEVTIPAGGSVPVTVNMPKKPSHDFAGIRSKNKGVQGYDVVTSLGSNLHFAALTAELTSTEPIEIVRHNYGFNLAQGVTKVELAPPKEYHFLEIRPVE
;
A
#
# COMPACT_ATOMS: atom_id res chain seq x y z
N SER A 1 -7.32 -31.61 -18.20
CA SER A 1 -7.34 -30.16 -17.94
C SER A 1 -6.98 -29.92 -16.48
N GLY A 2 -5.83 -29.30 -16.20
CA GLY A 2 -5.38 -29.06 -14.83
C GLY A 2 -5.85 -27.70 -14.33
N THR A 3 -6.76 -27.68 -13.36
CA THR A 3 -7.19 -26.45 -12.70
C THR A 3 -6.05 -25.95 -11.83
N ASN A 4 -5.47 -24.79 -12.18
CA ASN A 4 -4.33 -24.21 -11.47
C ASN A 4 -4.85 -23.41 -10.26
N THR A 5 -4.94 -24.04 -9.09
CA THR A 5 -5.45 -23.43 -7.86
C THR A 5 -4.39 -22.50 -7.26
N ARG A 6 -4.52 -21.18 -7.50
CA ARG A 6 -3.68 -20.17 -6.83
C ARG A 6 -4.19 -19.92 -5.41
N LYS A 7 -3.32 -20.11 -4.40
CA LYS A 7 -3.61 -19.71 -3.01
C LYS A 7 -3.69 -18.18 -2.94
N ARG A 8 -4.89 -17.63 -2.73
CA ARG A 8 -5.11 -16.20 -2.47
C ARG A 8 -5.34 -16.05 -0.97
N VAL A 9 -4.48 -15.28 -0.30
CA VAL A 9 -4.75 -14.83 1.07
C VAL A 9 -5.53 -13.52 0.96
N PHE A 10 -6.71 -13.47 1.59
CA PHE A 10 -7.59 -12.30 1.53
C PHE A 10 -7.23 -11.23 2.57
N TYR A 11 -6.96 -11.60 3.82
CA TYR A 11 -6.47 -10.70 4.86
C TYR A 11 -5.73 -11.46 5.97
N TYR A 12 -4.86 -10.76 6.71
CA TYR A 12 -4.31 -11.19 7.99
C TYR A 12 -4.82 -10.23 9.08
N LYS A 13 -5.14 -10.74 10.27
CA LYS A 13 -5.55 -9.96 11.43
C LYS A 13 -4.60 -10.23 12.59
N PHE A 14 -4.28 -9.21 13.36
CA PHE A 14 -3.62 -9.32 14.66
C PHE A 14 -4.35 -8.43 15.68
N GLU A 15 -4.12 -8.67 16.96
CA GLU A 15 -4.68 -7.88 18.06
C GLU A 15 -3.56 -7.13 18.77
N VAL A 16 -3.85 -5.91 19.20
CA VAL A 16 -2.91 -5.04 19.92
C VAL A 16 -3.65 -4.35 21.06
N THR A 17 -3.02 -4.27 22.23
CA THR A 17 -3.54 -3.53 23.40
C THR A 17 -2.69 -2.28 23.59
N ILE A 18 -3.33 -1.11 23.59
CA ILE A 18 -2.66 0.18 23.82
C ILE A 18 -2.98 0.62 25.25
N PRO A 19 -1.99 0.75 26.15
CA PRO A 19 -2.24 1.25 27.50
C PRO A 19 -2.67 2.73 27.45
N ALA A 20 -3.46 3.16 28.44
CA ALA A 20 -3.90 4.55 28.52
C ALA A 20 -2.71 5.51 28.54
N GLY A 21 -2.72 6.51 27.64
CA GLY A 21 -1.62 7.46 27.47
C GLY A 21 -0.34 6.88 26.84
N GLY A 22 -0.33 5.61 26.45
CA GLY A 22 0.82 4.95 25.84
C GLY A 22 0.78 4.90 24.31
N SER A 23 1.81 4.32 23.73
CA SER A 23 1.91 4.03 22.30
C SER A 23 2.49 2.63 22.08
N VAL A 24 2.12 1.99 20.96
CA VAL A 24 2.65 0.69 20.56
C VAL A 24 3.08 0.76 19.09
N PRO A 25 4.37 0.57 18.77
CA PRO A 25 4.81 0.48 17.38
C PRO A 25 4.40 -0.87 16.79
N VAL A 26 3.83 -0.86 15.58
CA VAL A 26 3.49 -2.06 14.85
C VAL A 26 4.10 -1.99 13.46
N THR A 27 4.86 -3.01 13.08
CA THR A 27 5.45 -3.14 11.74
C THR A 27 4.87 -4.37 11.05
N VAL A 28 4.26 -4.17 9.88
CA VAL A 28 3.75 -5.25 9.03
C VAL A 28 4.61 -5.30 7.77
N ASN A 29 5.25 -6.44 7.53
CA ASN A 29 6.03 -6.68 6.32
C ASN A 29 5.28 -7.63 5.39
N MET A 30 4.88 -7.14 4.21
CA MET A 30 4.23 -7.96 3.18
C MET A 30 5.11 -8.03 1.93
N PRO A 31 6.01 -9.03 1.82
CA PRO A 31 6.77 -9.26 0.59
C PRO A 31 5.83 -9.80 -0.48
N LYS A 32 5.28 -8.92 -1.32
CA LYS A 32 4.44 -9.28 -2.45
C LYS A 32 5.32 -9.42 -3.69
N LYS A 33 5.47 -10.65 -4.22
CA LYS A 33 5.98 -10.81 -5.58
C LYS A 33 5.02 -10.12 -6.56
N PRO A 34 5.51 -9.45 -7.62
CA PRO A 34 4.65 -8.77 -8.59
C PRO A 34 3.55 -9.73 -9.06
N SER A 35 2.29 -9.30 -9.03
CA SER A 35 1.21 -10.13 -9.56
C SER A 35 1.44 -10.34 -11.06
N HIS A 36 1.50 -11.60 -11.49
CA HIS A 36 1.65 -11.92 -12.90
C HIS A 36 0.39 -11.49 -13.66
N ASP A 37 0.54 -10.50 -14.54
CA ASP A 37 -0.51 -10.06 -15.45
C ASP A 37 -0.68 -11.13 -16.54
N PHE A 38 -1.81 -11.84 -16.52
CA PHE A 38 -2.14 -12.76 -17.61
C PHE A 38 -2.48 -11.92 -18.82
N ALA A 39 -1.52 -11.82 -19.74
CA ALA A 39 -1.58 -10.96 -20.91
C ALA A 39 -2.89 -11.12 -21.69
N GLY A 40 -3.79 -10.15 -21.49
CA GLY A 40 -4.98 -9.92 -22.29
C GLY A 40 -5.03 -8.45 -22.70
N ILE A 41 -4.30 -8.11 -23.79
CA ILE A 41 -4.48 -6.90 -24.62
C ILE A 41 -4.55 -5.57 -23.84
N ARG A 42 -3.64 -5.29 -22.90
CA ARG A 42 -3.39 -3.91 -22.41
C ARG A 42 -1.90 -3.67 -22.12
N SER A 43 -1.12 -3.40 -23.17
CA SER A 43 0.33 -3.11 -23.11
C SER A 43 0.73 -1.97 -22.15
N LYS A 44 -0.21 -1.10 -21.76
CA LYS A 44 0.05 0.10 -20.95
C LYS A 44 0.38 -0.17 -19.48
N ASN A 45 0.06 -1.34 -18.93
CA ASN A 45 0.28 -1.67 -17.52
C ASN A 45 1.36 -2.74 -17.29
N LYS A 46 2.09 -3.13 -18.36
CA LYS A 46 3.17 -4.11 -18.25
C LYS A 46 4.23 -3.61 -17.26
N GLY A 47 4.55 -4.43 -16.25
CA GLY A 47 5.55 -4.13 -15.23
C GLY A 47 5.09 -3.19 -14.11
N VAL A 48 3.82 -2.75 -14.10
CA VAL A 48 3.26 -1.93 -13.03
C VAL A 48 2.89 -2.80 -11.83
N GLN A 49 3.29 -2.39 -10.63
CA GLN A 49 2.97 -3.05 -9.36
C GLN A 49 2.05 -2.15 -8.54
N GLY A 50 0.86 -2.67 -8.21
CA GLY A 50 -0.15 -1.97 -7.44
C GLY A 50 -0.20 -2.42 -5.96
N TYR A 51 -0.28 -1.42 -5.09
CA TYR A 51 -0.40 -1.54 -3.64
C TYR A 51 -1.58 -0.72 -3.15
N ASP A 52 -2.46 -1.36 -2.39
CA ASP A 52 -3.67 -0.76 -1.84
C ASP A 52 -3.60 -0.79 -0.31
N VAL A 53 -4.03 0.30 0.31
CA VAL A 53 -4.14 0.44 1.77
C VAL A 53 -5.53 0.95 2.11
N VAL A 54 -6.16 0.32 3.10
CA VAL A 54 -7.41 0.82 3.70
C VAL A 54 -7.16 1.14 5.16
N THR A 55 -7.52 2.34 5.59
CA THR A 55 -7.16 2.88 6.91
C THR A 55 -8.21 2.62 7.99
N SER A 56 -9.44 2.28 7.62
CA SER A 56 -10.57 2.09 8.56
C SER A 56 -11.15 0.66 8.60
N LEU A 57 -10.76 -0.23 7.68
CA LEU A 57 -11.51 -1.46 7.39
C LEU A 57 -11.71 -2.35 8.64
N GLY A 58 -12.92 -2.32 9.21
CA GLY A 58 -13.31 -3.16 10.36
C GLY A 58 -12.62 -2.80 11.69
N SER A 59 -11.96 -1.64 11.77
CA SER A 59 -11.35 -1.14 13.00
C SER A 59 -12.32 -0.23 13.75
N ASN A 60 -12.48 -0.45 15.06
CA ASN A 60 -13.16 0.51 15.95
C ASN A 60 -12.22 1.66 16.39
N LEU A 61 -11.00 1.72 15.84
CA LEU A 61 -10.05 2.78 16.17
C LEU A 61 -10.33 4.01 15.32
N HIS A 62 -10.50 5.15 15.99
CA HIS A 62 -10.54 6.46 15.36
C HIS A 62 -9.13 7.04 15.30
N PHE A 63 -8.62 7.22 14.09
CA PHE A 63 -7.32 7.87 13.89
C PHE A 63 -7.49 9.39 13.86
N ALA A 64 -6.84 10.10 14.78
CA ALA A 64 -6.83 11.56 14.79
C ALA A 64 -5.91 12.15 13.70
N ALA A 65 -4.83 11.43 13.38
CA ALA A 65 -3.88 11.79 12.34
C ALA A 65 -3.34 10.52 11.68
N LEU A 66 -3.04 10.61 10.39
CA LEU A 66 -2.42 9.56 9.60
C LEU A 66 -1.34 10.20 8.73
N THR A 67 -0.18 9.57 8.67
CA THR A 67 0.89 9.99 7.76
C THR A 67 1.32 8.82 6.88
N ALA A 68 1.58 9.08 5.62
CA ALA A 68 2.23 8.13 4.72
C ALA A 68 3.60 8.68 4.29
N GLU A 69 4.58 7.79 4.15
CA GLU A 69 5.95 8.14 3.83
C GLU A 69 6.56 7.12 2.86
N LEU A 70 7.24 7.61 1.82
CA LEU A 70 8.11 6.83 0.96
C LEU A 70 9.54 6.89 1.47
N THR A 71 10.04 5.78 2.01
CA THR A 71 11.37 5.71 2.63
C THR A 71 12.46 5.24 1.67
N SER A 72 12.10 4.66 0.52
CA SER A 72 13.02 4.26 -0.54
C SER A 72 12.39 4.57 -1.89
N THR A 73 12.91 5.58 -2.58
CA THR A 73 12.35 6.11 -3.84
C THR A 73 13.26 5.90 -5.04
N GLU A 74 14.56 5.65 -4.82
CA GLU A 74 15.54 5.40 -5.88
C GLU A 74 15.22 4.19 -6.78
N PRO A 75 14.77 3.02 -6.26
CA PRO A 75 14.56 1.85 -7.10
C PRO A 75 13.18 1.82 -7.80
N ILE A 76 12.42 2.92 -7.76
CA ILE A 76 11.03 2.96 -8.22
C ILE A 76 10.70 4.23 -9.01
N GLU A 77 9.85 4.07 -10.02
CA GLU A 77 9.12 5.14 -10.69
C GLU A 77 7.67 5.11 -10.19
N ILE A 78 7.16 6.23 -9.69
CA ILE A 78 5.74 6.35 -9.33
C ILE A 78 4.92 6.54 -10.62
N VAL A 79 4.01 5.62 -10.89
CA VAL A 79 3.12 5.65 -12.06
C VAL A 79 1.84 6.40 -11.73
N ARG A 80 1.18 6.04 -10.63
CA ARG A 80 -0.06 6.70 -10.13
C ARG A 80 -0.17 6.53 -8.62
N HIS A 81 -0.80 7.48 -7.94
CA HIS A 81 -1.16 7.35 -6.54
C HIS A 81 -2.21 8.40 -6.16
N ASN A 82 -2.78 8.29 -4.97
CA ASN A 82 -3.71 9.28 -4.41
C ASN A 82 -3.29 9.80 -3.01
N TYR A 83 -2.04 9.56 -2.63
CA TYR A 83 -1.45 10.01 -1.35
C TYR A 83 -1.05 11.49 -1.33
N GLY A 84 -0.70 12.08 -2.47
CA GLY A 84 -0.16 13.46 -2.53
C GLY A 84 1.36 13.59 -2.52
N PHE A 85 2.11 12.48 -2.60
CA PHE A 85 3.55 12.51 -2.87
C PHE A 85 3.91 13.35 -4.10
N ASN A 86 5.04 14.03 -4.04
CA ASN A 86 5.61 14.75 -5.16
C ASN A 86 7.14 14.69 -5.09
N LEU A 87 7.71 13.68 -5.74
CA LEU A 87 9.16 13.45 -5.72
C LEU A 87 9.95 14.61 -6.37
N ALA A 88 9.39 15.25 -7.40
CA ALA A 88 10.03 16.39 -8.05
C ALA A 88 10.14 17.62 -7.13
N GLN A 89 9.27 17.72 -6.13
CA GLN A 89 9.30 18.76 -5.10
C GLN A 89 9.86 18.27 -3.76
N GLY A 90 10.40 17.05 -3.70
CA GLY A 90 10.93 16.46 -2.46
C GLY A 90 9.86 16.06 -1.43
N VAL A 91 8.58 16.00 -1.82
CA VAL A 91 7.47 15.62 -0.92
C VAL A 91 7.35 14.09 -0.89
N THR A 92 8.06 13.47 0.04
CA THR A 92 8.04 12.01 0.29
C THR A 92 7.17 11.61 1.46
N LYS A 93 6.78 12.56 2.32
CA LYS A 93 5.91 12.37 3.48
C LYS A 93 4.70 13.29 3.39
N VAL A 94 3.53 12.74 3.68
CA VAL A 94 2.25 13.44 3.58
C VAL A 94 1.37 13.11 4.77
N GLU A 95 0.60 14.10 5.22
CA GLU A 95 -0.52 13.87 6.13
C GLU A 95 -1.76 13.47 5.31
N LEU A 96 -2.46 12.44 5.75
CA LEU A 96 -3.64 11.92 5.08
C LEU A 96 -4.89 12.40 5.80
N ALA A 97 -5.89 12.80 5.03
CA ALA A 97 -7.21 13.11 5.57
C ALA A 97 -7.81 11.84 6.20
N PRO A 98 -8.07 11.80 7.53
CA PRO A 98 -8.62 10.62 8.19
C PRO A 98 -9.93 10.08 7.58
N PRO A 99 -10.85 10.90 7.04
CA PRO A 99 -12.05 10.41 6.36
C PRO A 99 -11.79 9.65 5.05
N LYS A 100 -10.59 9.80 4.46
CA LYS A 100 -10.25 9.10 3.22
C LYS A 100 -9.76 7.70 3.56
N GLU A 101 -10.62 6.72 3.32
CA GLU A 101 -10.35 5.35 3.75
C GLU A 101 -9.41 4.59 2.83
N TYR A 102 -9.43 4.90 1.53
CA TYR A 102 -8.73 4.12 0.51
C TYR A 102 -7.58 4.90 -0.14
N HIS A 103 -6.41 4.28 -0.12
CA HIS A 103 -5.23 4.77 -0.77
C HIS A 103 -4.59 3.72 -1.67
N PHE A 104 -4.02 4.17 -2.79
CA PHE A 104 -3.32 3.30 -3.73
C PHE A 104 -2.00 3.93 -4.18
N LEU A 105 -1.05 3.04 -4.50
CA LEU A 105 0.24 3.35 -5.08
C LEU A 105 0.52 2.35 -6.20
N GLU A 106 0.74 2.86 -7.40
CA GLU A 106 1.23 2.12 -8.56
C GLU A 106 2.66 2.57 -8.86
N ILE A 107 3.57 1.62 -8.91
CA ILE A 107 4.98 1.88 -9.24
C ILE A 107 5.44 0.99 -10.40
N ARG A 108 6.57 1.38 -10.99
CA ARG A 108 7.39 0.51 -11.83
C ARG A 108 8.78 0.43 -11.19
N PRO A 109 9.35 -0.77 -10.98
CA PRO A 109 10.75 -0.88 -10.58
C PRO A 109 11.65 -0.29 -11.65
N VAL A 110 12.67 0.45 -11.23
CA VAL A 110 13.79 0.85 -12.10
C VAL A 110 14.81 -0.29 -12.01
N GLU A 111 15.17 -0.89 -13.14
CA GLU A 111 16.23 -1.91 -13.20
C GLU A 111 17.61 -1.30 -12.97
#